data_AF-A0A0B5HAY7-F1
#
_entry.id   AF-A0A0B5HAY7-F1
#
_cell.length_a   1.000
_cell.length_b   1.000
_cell.length_c   1.000
_cell.angle_alpha   90.00
_cell.angle_beta   90.00
_cell.angle_gamma   90.00
#
_symmetry.space_group_name_H-M   'P 1'
#
loop_
_entity.id
_entity.type
_entity.pdbx_description
1 polymer ?
#
loop_
_entity_poly.entity_id
_entity_poly.type
_entity_poly.pdbx_seq_one_letter_code
_entity_poly.pdbx_strand_id
1 'polypeptide(L)'
;ITSGLKQLDSTYQETNQQVLKNLDEIFSTTSPSANNEIGQEDALNIKKAAIALRGDLALLKANFEANELFFISEDVIFKTYMSSPELLLTYMKINPLDQNTAEQQCGISDKVLVLYCEGFLLIEQEKQNIRERLETSLKAYQSNIGGTASLITASQTLVESLKNKNFIKGIRKLMLAQNKVFLNYLEELDALERSLEQSK
;
A
#
# COMPACT_ATOMS: atom_id res chain seq x y z
N ILE A 1 10.80 -3.33 -12.07
CA ILE A 1 9.54 -3.07 -11.32
C ILE A 1 9.06 -1.62 -11.49
N THR A 2 9.97 -0.63 -11.39
CA THR A 2 9.68 0.82 -11.41
C THR A 2 8.87 1.33 -12.61
N SER A 3 9.17 0.92 -13.85
CA SER A 3 8.42 1.40 -15.04
C SER A 3 6.98 0.89 -15.09
N GLY A 4 6.76 -0.38 -14.72
CA GLY A 4 5.43 -0.98 -14.66
C GLY A 4 4.55 -0.43 -13.55
N LEU A 5 5.12 -0.16 -12.37
CA LEU A 5 4.39 0.44 -11.25
C LEU A 5 3.94 1.88 -11.59
N LYS A 6 4.84 2.70 -12.14
CA LYS A 6 4.50 4.07 -12.57
C LYS A 6 3.41 4.10 -13.64
N GLN A 7 3.43 3.16 -14.58
CA GLN A 7 2.38 3.06 -15.60
C GLN A 7 1.02 2.71 -14.98
N LEU A 8 1.00 1.77 -14.02
CA LEU A 8 -0.21 1.40 -13.29
C LEU A 8 -0.76 2.56 -12.46
N ASP A 9 0.10 3.27 -11.74
CA ASP A 9 -0.30 4.45 -10.97
C ASP A 9 -0.83 5.57 -11.89
N SER A 10 -0.10 5.92 -12.96
CA SER A 10 -0.55 6.97 -13.89
C SER A 10 -1.93 6.66 -14.49
N THR A 11 -2.15 5.40 -14.89
CA THR A 11 -3.44 4.95 -15.41
C THR A 11 -4.53 5.02 -14.33
N TYR A 12 -4.21 4.64 -13.10
CA TYR A 12 -5.14 4.73 -11.96
C TYR A 12 -5.51 6.19 -11.66
N GLN A 13 -4.54 7.11 -11.57
CA GLN A 13 -4.79 8.52 -11.26
C GLN A 13 -5.69 9.17 -12.33
N GLU A 14 -5.38 8.96 -13.61
CA GLU A 14 -6.18 9.50 -14.72
C GLU A 14 -7.62 8.98 -14.69
N THR A 15 -7.79 7.67 -14.56
CA THR A 15 -9.13 7.06 -14.54
C THR A 15 -9.91 7.38 -13.27
N ASN A 16 -9.25 7.49 -12.12
CA ASN A 16 -9.86 7.91 -10.86
C ASN A 16 -10.38 9.36 -10.96
N GLN A 17 -9.60 10.25 -11.57
CA GLN A 17 -10.01 11.64 -11.78
C GLN A 17 -11.20 11.74 -12.76
N GLN A 18 -11.23 10.89 -13.80
CA GLN A 18 -12.39 10.79 -14.69
C GLN A 18 -13.65 10.31 -13.94
N VAL A 19 -13.53 9.30 -13.09
CA VAL A 19 -14.65 8.82 -12.27
C VAL A 19 -15.16 9.91 -11.33
N LEU A 20 -14.26 10.62 -10.64
CA LEU A 20 -14.64 11.73 -9.76
C LEU A 20 -15.36 12.85 -10.53
N LYS A 21 -14.90 13.18 -11.75
CA LYS A 21 -15.57 14.16 -12.60
C LYS A 21 -17.00 13.72 -12.96
N ASN A 22 -17.19 12.44 -13.30
CA ASN A 22 -18.53 11.91 -13.59
C ASN A 22 -19.44 11.97 -12.36
N LEU A 23 -18.91 11.75 -11.15
CA LEU A 23 -19.68 11.89 -9.91
C LEU A 23 -20.05 13.36 -9.64
N ASP A 24 -19.14 14.30 -9.87
CA ASP A 24 -19.42 15.74 -9.75
C ASP A 24 -20.51 16.20 -10.75
N GLU A 25 -20.52 15.64 -11.97
CA GLU A 25 -21.58 15.89 -12.95
C GLU A 25 -22.95 15.39 -12.44
N ILE A 26 -23.01 14.21 -11.81
CA ILE A 26 -24.24 13.71 -11.17
C ILE A 26 -24.71 14.68 -10.07
N PHE A 27 -23.82 15.15 -9.20
CA PHE A 27 -24.17 16.12 -8.15
C PHE A 27 -24.72 17.45 -8.69
N SER A 28 -24.23 17.88 -9.86
CA SER A 28 -24.65 19.14 -10.49
C SER A 28 -25.98 19.05 -11.24
N THR A 29 -26.29 17.90 -11.82
CA THR A 29 -27.44 17.71 -12.73
C THR A 29 -28.65 17.06 -12.07
N THR A 30 -28.47 16.36 -10.94
CA THR A 30 -29.57 15.83 -10.13
C THR A 30 -30.14 16.89 -9.17
N SER A 31 -30.68 17.98 -9.74
CA SER A 31 -31.54 18.91 -9.00
C SER A 31 -32.99 18.43 -9.10
N PRO A 32 -33.77 18.41 -8.01
CA PRO A 32 -35.13 17.87 -8.01
C PRO A 32 -36.08 18.85 -8.71
N SER A 33 -36.13 18.81 -10.05
CA SER A 33 -37.06 19.61 -10.85
C SER A 33 -38.25 18.80 -11.40
N ALA A 34 -38.62 17.69 -10.76
CA ALA A 34 -39.82 16.93 -11.11
C ALA A 34 -40.60 16.49 -9.86
N ASN A 35 -41.88 16.87 -9.80
CA ASN A 35 -42.84 16.67 -8.71
C ASN A 35 -43.33 15.21 -8.55
N ASN A 36 -42.45 14.20 -8.63
CA ASN A 36 -42.80 12.80 -8.37
C ASN A 36 -41.90 12.25 -7.26
N GLU A 37 -42.50 11.94 -6.10
CA GLU A 37 -41.80 11.50 -4.86
C GLU A 37 -40.85 10.31 -5.10
N ILE A 38 -41.24 9.35 -5.95
CA ILE A 38 -40.42 8.17 -6.32
C ILE A 38 -39.11 8.59 -7.02
N GLY A 39 -39.15 9.60 -7.89
CA GLY A 39 -37.96 10.08 -8.59
C GLY A 39 -37.01 10.88 -7.70
N GLN A 40 -37.51 11.46 -6.60
CA GLN A 40 -36.70 12.18 -5.62
C GLN A 40 -35.95 11.23 -4.70
N GLU A 41 -36.58 10.12 -4.29
CA GLU A 41 -35.95 9.10 -3.45
C GLU A 41 -34.81 8.38 -4.17
N ASP A 42 -35.02 7.96 -5.43
CA ASP A 42 -33.99 7.32 -6.24
C ASP A 42 -32.81 8.26 -6.50
N ALA A 43 -33.08 9.54 -6.83
CA ALA A 43 -32.03 10.54 -7.02
C ALA A 43 -31.23 10.79 -5.73
N LEU A 44 -31.89 10.84 -4.58
CA LEU A 44 -31.24 10.99 -3.28
C LEU A 44 -30.36 9.76 -2.95
N ASN A 45 -30.82 8.56 -3.27
CA ASN A 45 -30.06 7.32 -3.04
C ASN A 45 -28.83 7.23 -3.96
N ILE A 46 -28.95 7.65 -5.23
CA ILE A 46 -27.80 7.79 -6.14
C ILE A 46 -26.80 8.80 -5.57
N LYS A 47 -27.27 9.94 -5.06
CA LYS A 47 -26.43 10.97 -4.45
C LYS A 47 -25.68 10.44 -3.21
N LYS A 48 -26.35 9.68 -2.34
CA LYS A 48 -25.71 9.03 -1.18
C LYS A 48 -24.65 8.01 -1.61
N ALA A 49 -24.95 7.18 -2.60
CA ALA A 49 -24.00 6.21 -3.15
C ALA A 49 -22.77 6.89 -3.75
N ALA A 50 -22.95 8.01 -4.45
CA ALA A 50 -21.86 8.82 -5.00
C ALA A 50 -20.96 9.42 -3.90
N ILE A 51 -21.54 9.88 -2.78
CA ILE A 51 -20.78 10.39 -1.63
C ILE A 51 -19.95 9.27 -0.99
N ALA A 52 -20.58 8.11 -0.75
CA ALA A 52 -19.89 6.94 -0.17
C ALA A 52 -18.72 6.50 -1.05
N LEU A 53 -18.96 6.34 -2.36
CA LEU A 53 -17.94 5.98 -3.33
C LEU A 53 -16.79 7.00 -3.39
N ARG A 54 -17.09 8.30 -3.32
CA ARG A 54 -16.04 9.34 -3.26
C ARG A 54 -15.14 9.17 -2.03
N GLY A 55 -15.73 8.84 -0.88
CA GLY A 55 -14.98 8.51 0.33
C GLY A 55 -14.10 7.27 0.17
N ASP A 56 -14.65 6.19 -0.39
CA ASP A 56 -13.92 4.94 -0.63
C ASP A 56 -12.73 5.15 -1.58
N LEU A 57 -12.92 5.88 -2.68
CA LEU A 57 -11.85 6.19 -3.62
C LEU A 57 -10.76 7.08 -3.00
N ALA A 58 -11.14 8.02 -2.12
CA ALA A 58 -10.18 8.85 -1.40
C ALA A 58 -9.30 8.03 -0.45
N LEU A 59 -9.90 7.08 0.28
CA LEU A 59 -9.17 6.18 1.18
C LEU A 59 -8.24 5.23 0.41
N LEU A 60 -8.71 4.66 -0.71
CA LEU A 60 -7.86 3.84 -1.58
C LEU A 60 -6.68 4.63 -2.14
N LYS A 61 -6.91 5.88 -2.57
CA LYS A 61 -5.84 6.75 -3.07
C LYS A 61 -4.81 7.05 -1.99
N ALA A 62 -5.24 7.46 -0.80
CA ALA A 62 -4.35 7.76 0.32
C ALA A 62 -3.51 6.54 0.73
N ASN A 63 -4.10 5.34 0.70
CA ASN A 63 -3.37 4.10 0.94
C ASN A 63 -2.28 3.84 -0.10
N PHE A 64 -2.58 4.02 -1.40
CA PHE A 64 -1.60 3.82 -2.47
C PHE A 64 -0.46 4.85 -2.41
N GLU A 65 -0.76 6.11 -2.14
CA GLU A 65 0.26 7.17 -2.00
C GLU A 65 1.17 6.93 -0.78
N ALA A 66 0.59 6.50 0.35
CA ALA A 66 1.36 6.15 1.55
C ALA A 66 2.33 4.98 1.27
N ASN A 67 1.87 3.96 0.54
CA ASN A 67 2.73 2.84 0.15
C ASN A 67 3.89 3.28 -0.76
N GLU A 68 3.63 4.13 -1.75
CA GLU A 68 4.68 4.60 -2.66
C GLU A 68 5.74 5.43 -1.94
N LEU A 69 5.32 6.28 -0.99
CA LEU A 69 6.27 7.03 -0.16
C LEU A 69 7.11 6.09 0.71
N PHE A 70 6.49 5.07 1.31
CA PHE A 70 7.20 4.04 2.05
C PHE A 70 8.22 3.30 1.18
N PHE A 71 7.85 2.89 -0.04
CA PHE A 71 8.78 2.23 -0.97
C PHE A 71 9.99 3.10 -1.31
N ILE A 72 9.83 4.42 -1.40
CA ILE A 72 10.96 5.33 -1.64
C ILE A 72 11.96 5.29 -0.47
N SER A 73 11.49 5.37 0.77
CA SER A 73 12.38 5.30 1.94
C SER A 73 12.99 3.92 2.11
N GLU A 74 12.19 2.87 1.89
CA GLU A 74 12.63 1.48 2.06
C GLU A 74 13.69 1.11 1.02
N ASP A 75 13.53 1.57 -0.22
CA ASP A 75 14.55 1.42 -1.27
C ASP A 75 15.91 2.01 -0.89
N VAL A 76 15.95 3.07 -0.06
CA VAL A 76 17.20 3.66 0.42
C VAL A 76 17.85 2.75 1.46
N ILE A 77 17.06 2.16 2.37
CA ILE A 77 17.53 1.21 3.38
C ILE A 77 18.18 -0.02 2.70
N PHE A 78 17.47 -0.63 1.75
CA PHE A 78 17.93 -1.81 1.01
C PHE A 78 19.14 -1.53 0.10
N LYS A 79 19.38 -0.27 -0.28
CA LYS A 79 20.58 0.15 -1.03
C LYS A 79 21.73 0.62 -0.14
N THR A 80 21.54 0.60 1.17
CA THR A 80 22.55 1.04 2.16
C THR A 80 22.86 -0.08 3.13
N TYR A 81 22.45 0.02 4.40
CA TYR A 81 22.89 -0.91 5.44
C TYR A 81 22.25 -2.30 5.35
N MET A 82 21.16 -2.48 4.59
CA MET A 82 20.57 -3.80 4.34
C MET A 82 21.06 -4.44 3.02
N SER A 83 21.97 -3.81 2.27
CA SER A 83 22.40 -4.37 0.98
C SER A 83 23.36 -5.55 1.10
N SER A 84 24.07 -5.68 2.24
CA SER A 84 24.98 -6.80 2.49
C SER A 84 25.27 -6.99 3.98
N PRO A 85 25.70 -8.20 4.42
CA PRO A 85 26.07 -8.46 5.81
C PRO A 85 27.16 -7.51 6.34
N GLU A 86 28.13 -7.14 5.51
CA GLU A 86 29.24 -6.28 5.92
C GLU A 86 28.77 -4.86 6.27
N LEU A 87 27.85 -4.32 5.47
CA LEU A 87 27.28 -2.98 5.71
C LEU A 87 26.32 -3.00 6.90
N LEU A 88 25.56 -4.07 7.08
CA LEU A 88 24.71 -4.27 8.25
C LEU A 88 25.55 -4.30 9.54
N LEU A 89 26.59 -5.12 9.58
CA LEU A 89 27.49 -5.22 10.75
C LEU A 89 28.24 -3.91 11.01
N THR A 90 28.65 -3.21 9.94
CA THR A 90 29.26 -1.87 10.06
C THR A 90 28.28 -0.86 10.65
N TYR A 91 27.03 -0.89 10.19
CA TYR A 91 25.96 -0.03 10.71
C TYR A 91 25.69 -0.31 12.19
N MET A 92 25.54 -1.58 12.59
CA MET A 92 25.32 -1.95 14.00
C MET A 92 26.49 -1.57 14.91
N LYS A 93 27.72 -1.62 14.39
CA LYS A 93 28.89 -1.17 15.16
C LYS A 93 28.88 0.34 15.43
N ILE A 94 28.34 1.13 14.50
CA ILE A 94 28.26 2.59 14.62
C ILE A 94 27.00 3.00 15.41
N ASN A 95 25.90 2.26 15.20
CA ASN A 95 24.59 2.49 15.78
C ASN A 95 24.12 1.21 16.51
N PRO A 96 24.69 0.91 17.70
CA PRO A 96 24.31 -0.27 18.46
C PRO A 96 22.87 -0.17 18.93
N LEU A 97 22.27 -1.32 19.26
CA LEU A 97 20.96 -1.33 19.91
C LEU A 97 21.06 -0.67 21.30
N ASP A 98 19.92 -0.31 21.87
CA ASP A 98 19.91 0.20 23.23
C ASP A 98 20.49 -0.87 24.18
N GLN A 99 21.21 -0.39 25.21
CA GLN A 99 21.98 -1.26 26.08
C GLN A 99 21.13 -2.36 26.74
N ASN A 100 19.87 -2.07 27.05
CA ASN A 100 18.97 -3.02 27.70
C ASN A 100 18.60 -4.16 26.73
N THR A 101 18.21 -3.84 25.49
CA THR A 101 17.95 -4.86 24.46
C THR A 101 19.20 -5.67 24.14
N ALA A 102 20.35 -5.01 24.00
CA ALA A 102 21.62 -5.66 23.72
C ALA A 102 22.02 -6.66 24.81
N GLU A 103 21.91 -6.28 26.09
CA GLU A 103 22.24 -7.17 27.21
C GLU A 103 21.23 -8.33 27.35
N GLN A 104 19.93 -8.07 27.12
CA GLN A 104 18.88 -9.08 27.24
C GLN A 104 18.90 -10.13 26.13
N GLN A 105 19.07 -9.69 24.88
CA GLN A 105 18.99 -10.55 23.70
C GLN A 105 20.36 -11.05 23.24
N CYS A 106 21.41 -10.24 23.42
CA CYS A 106 22.76 -10.48 22.90
C CYS A 106 23.83 -10.44 24.00
N GLY A 107 23.52 -10.93 25.21
CA GLY A 107 24.44 -11.04 26.36
C GLY A 107 25.58 -12.05 26.16
N ILE A 108 26.37 -11.86 25.11
CA ILE A 108 27.45 -12.72 24.65
C ILE A 108 28.79 -12.04 24.97
N SER A 109 29.79 -12.80 25.41
CA SER A 109 31.11 -12.27 25.74
C SER A 109 31.92 -11.85 24.51
N ASP A 110 31.78 -12.58 23.41
CA ASP A 110 32.44 -12.26 22.13
C ASP A 110 31.73 -11.08 21.45
N LYS A 111 32.44 -9.95 21.37
CA LYS A 111 31.94 -8.71 20.77
C LYS A 111 31.63 -8.83 19.28
N VAL A 112 32.27 -9.75 18.56
CA VAL A 112 31.94 -10.01 17.15
C VAL A 112 30.60 -10.73 17.06
N LEU A 113 30.37 -11.73 17.90
CA LEU A 113 29.08 -12.43 17.97
C LEU A 113 27.93 -11.53 18.45
N VAL A 114 28.22 -10.52 19.28
CA VAL A 114 27.25 -9.47 19.63
C VAL A 114 26.78 -8.73 18.37
N LEU A 115 27.70 -8.31 17.48
CA LEU A 115 27.32 -7.62 16.24
C LEU A 115 26.44 -8.48 15.32
N TYR A 116 26.74 -9.78 15.21
CA TYR A 116 25.88 -10.71 14.47
C TYR A 116 24.50 -10.80 15.10
N CYS A 117 24.42 -10.97 16.41
CA CYS A 117 23.15 -11.03 17.15
C CYS A 117 22.32 -9.75 16.96
N GLU A 118 22.93 -8.57 17.13
CA GLU A 118 22.26 -7.29 16.89
C GLU A 118 21.83 -7.11 15.43
N GLY A 119 22.62 -7.61 14.47
CA GLY A 119 22.25 -7.65 13.05
C GLY A 119 21.01 -8.50 12.77
N PHE A 120 20.92 -9.70 13.36
CA PHE A 120 19.70 -10.54 13.26
C PHE A 120 18.48 -9.83 13.85
N LEU A 121 18.63 -9.18 15.01
CA LEU A 121 17.54 -8.43 15.62
C LEU A 121 17.08 -7.26 14.74
N LEU A 122 18.00 -6.52 14.12
CA LEU A 122 17.64 -5.42 13.22
C LEU A 122 16.91 -5.94 11.97
N ILE A 123 17.33 -7.08 11.42
CA ILE A 123 16.61 -7.74 10.30
C ILE A 123 15.17 -8.08 10.71
N GLU A 124 14.96 -8.68 11.88
CA GLU A 124 13.62 -9.04 12.35
C GLU A 124 12.75 -7.81 12.66
N GLN A 125 13.33 -6.74 13.18
CA GLN A 125 12.63 -5.46 13.34
C GLN A 125 12.15 -4.90 11.99
N GLU A 126 13.00 -4.94 10.96
CA GLU A 126 12.62 -4.46 9.63
C GLU A 126 11.56 -5.35 8.97
N LYS A 127 11.69 -6.68 9.10
CA LYS A 127 10.64 -7.62 8.65
C LYS A 127 9.30 -7.30 9.33
N GLN A 128 9.31 -7.00 10.62
CA GLN A 128 8.09 -6.65 11.36
C GLN A 128 7.49 -5.33 10.87
N ASN A 129 8.30 -4.28 10.68
CA ASN A 129 7.86 -3.00 10.12
C ASN A 129 7.19 -3.17 8.74
N ILE A 130 7.83 -3.91 7.84
CA ILE A 130 7.30 -4.21 6.50
C ILE A 130 5.97 -4.99 6.58
N ARG A 131 5.86 -5.99 7.47
CA ARG A 131 4.62 -6.76 7.67
C ARG A 131 3.48 -5.89 8.20
N GLU A 132 3.74 -5.02 9.17
CA GLU A 132 2.73 -4.11 9.74
C GLU A 132 2.20 -3.11 8.69
N ARG A 133 3.10 -2.59 7.83
CA ARG A 133 2.72 -1.74 6.70
C ARG A 133 1.89 -2.49 5.67
N LEU A 134 2.29 -3.71 5.32
CA LEU A 134 1.54 -4.56 4.40
C LEU A 134 0.14 -4.90 4.96
N GLU A 135 0.03 -5.26 6.24
CA GLU A 135 -1.25 -5.55 6.90
C GLU A 135 -2.17 -4.32 6.87
N THR A 136 -1.64 -3.16 7.25
CA THR A 136 -2.38 -1.89 7.19
C THR A 136 -2.91 -1.62 5.80
N SER A 137 -2.07 -1.84 4.77
CA SER A 137 -2.44 -1.62 3.39
C SER A 137 -3.51 -2.58 2.89
N LEU A 138 -3.37 -3.87 3.21
CA LEU A 138 -4.35 -4.90 2.87
C LEU A 138 -5.69 -4.62 3.53
N LYS A 139 -5.69 -4.19 4.79
CA LYS A 139 -6.90 -3.85 5.54
C LYS A 139 -7.62 -2.65 4.92
N ALA A 140 -6.91 -1.55 4.64
CA ALA A 140 -7.48 -0.38 3.99
C ALA A 140 -8.07 -0.74 2.61
N TYR A 141 -7.33 -1.51 1.81
CA TYR A 141 -7.82 -1.98 0.53
C TYR A 141 -9.10 -2.85 0.65
N GLN A 142 -9.10 -3.85 1.53
CA GLN A 142 -10.23 -4.76 1.71
C GLN A 142 -11.48 -4.05 2.25
N SER A 143 -11.31 -3.06 3.14
CA SER A 143 -12.41 -2.28 3.71
C SER A 143 -13.10 -1.39 2.67
N ASN A 144 -12.37 -0.86 1.68
CA ASN A 144 -12.92 0.15 0.76
C ASN A 144 -13.16 -0.34 -0.67
N ILE A 145 -12.50 -1.42 -1.13
CA ILE A 145 -12.66 -1.90 -2.50
C ILE A 145 -14.10 -2.34 -2.82
N GLY A 146 -14.84 -2.86 -1.82
CA GLY A 146 -16.23 -3.28 -1.98
C GLY A 146 -17.18 -2.13 -2.38
N GLY A 147 -16.91 -0.91 -1.91
CA GLY A 147 -17.72 0.27 -2.23
C GLY A 147 -17.71 0.64 -3.71
N THR A 148 -16.67 0.22 -4.45
CA THR A 148 -16.59 0.40 -5.91
C THR A 148 -17.65 -0.39 -6.68
N ALA A 149 -18.31 -1.38 -6.07
CA ALA A 149 -19.42 -2.11 -6.69
C ALA A 149 -20.59 -1.20 -7.09
N SER A 150 -20.79 -0.10 -6.36
CA SER A 150 -21.82 0.92 -6.65
C SER A 150 -21.66 1.53 -8.05
N LEU A 151 -20.43 1.62 -8.58
CA LEU A 151 -20.19 2.06 -9.95
C LEU A 151 -20.83 1.13 -10.98
N ILE A 152 -20.79 -0.18 -10.75
CA ILE A 152 -21.30 -1.16 -11.70
C ILE A 152 -22.82 -1.24 -11.62
N THR A 153 -23.38 -1.27 -10.40
CA THR A 153 -24.84 -1.40 -10.20
C THR A 153 -25.61 -0.16 -10.64
N ALA A 154 -25.02 1.03 -10.51
CA ALA A 154 -25.63 2.28 -10.99
C ALA A 154 -25.38 2.57 -12.48
N SER A 155 -24.58 1.76 -13.18
CA SER A 155 -24.30 1.97 -14.61
C SER A 155 -25.55 1.75 -15.46
N GLN A 156 -25.87 2.70 -16.33
CA GLN A 156 -27.06 2.61 -17.19
C GLN A 156 -26.77 1.89 -18.51
N THR A 157 -25.55 2.03 -19.03
CA THR A 157 -25.16 1.45 -20.32
C THR A 157 -24.08 0.38 -20.16
N LEU A 158 -24.05 -0.57 -21.11
CA LEU A 158 -23.02 -1.62 -21.15
C LEU A 158 -21.60 -1.03 -21.30
N VAL A 159 -21.44 0.02 -22.09
CA VAL A 159 -20.15 0.68 -22.33
C VAL A 159 -19.63 1.34 -21.04
N GLU A 160 -20.50 2.03 -20.30
CA GLU A 160 -20.18 2.62 -19.01
C GLU A 160 -19.82 1.54 -17.97
N SER A 161 -20.64 0.48 -17.89
CA SER A 161 -20.37 -0.67 -17.01
C SER A 161 -19.01 -1.31 -17.32
N LEU A 162 -18.63 -1.42 -18.60
CA LEU A 162 -17.34 -1.96 -19.01
C LEU A 162 -16.17 -1.04 -18.61
N LYS A 163 -16.32 0.28 -18.76
CA LYS A 163 -15.32 1.26 -18.29
C LYS A 163 -15.14 1.18 -16.77
N ASN A 164 -16.23 1.11 -16.02
CA ASN A 164 -16.20 0.99 -14.55
C ASN A 164 -15.53 -0.33 -14.10
N LYS A 165 -15.81 -1.45 -14.79
CA LYS A 165 -15.11 -2.73 -14.54
C LYS A 165 -13.62 -2.64 -14.83
N ASN A 166 -13.22 -1.96 -15.92
CA ASN A 166 -11.82 -1.75 -16.25
C ASN A 166 -11.09 -0.88 -15.22
N PHE A 167 -11.76 0.16 -14.71
CA PHE A 167 -11.24 0.98 -13.61
C PHE A 167 -10.97 0.15 -12.35
N ILE A 168 -11.95 -0.65 -11.90
CA ILE A 168 -11.80 -1.54 -10.74
C ILE A 168 -10.67 -2.57 -10.98
N LYS A 169 -10.54 -3.08 -12.20
CA LYS A 169 -9.42 -3.95 -12.58
C LYS A 169 -8.07 -3.23 -12.49
N GLY A 170 -8.02 -1.94 -12.84
CA GLY A 170 -6.85 -1.07 -12.65
C GLY A 170 -6.44 -0.98 -11.18
N ILE A 171 -7.39 -0.67 -10.29
CA ILE A 171 -7.17 -0.63 -8.84
C ILE A 171 -6.59 -1.97 -8.32
N ARG A 172 -7.20 -3.09 -8.73
CA ARG A 172 -6.72 -4.44 -8.36
C ARG A 172 -5.30 -4.71 -8.85
N LYS A 173 -4.97 -4.29 -10.08
CA LYS A 173 -3.60 -4.46 -10.63
C LYS A 173 -2.58 -3.63 -9.87
N LEU A 174 -2.92 -2.39 -9.51
CA LEU A 174 -2.04 -1.52 -8.73
C LEU A 174 -1.76 -2.14 -7.35
N MET A 175 -2.81 -2.57 -6.63
CA MET A 175 -2.65 -3.24 -5.33
C MET A 175 -1.78 -4.51 -5.44
N LEU A 176 -1.99 -5.34 -6.47
CA LEU A 176 -1.17 -6.53 -6.71
C LEU A 176 0.30 -6.18 -6.96
N ALA A 177 0.58 -5.08 -7.67
CA ALA A 177 1.94 -4.64 -7.91
C ALA A 177 2.62 -4.15 -6.62
N GLN A 178 1.91 -3.37 -5.81
CA GLN A 178 2.42 -2.89 -4.52
C GLN A 178 2.65 -4.04 -3.52
N ASN A 179 1.74 -5.03 -3.45
CA ASN A 179 1.93 -6.23 -2.63
C ASN A 179 3.21 -6.99 -3.00
N LYS A 180 3.52 -7.10 -4.29
CA LYS A 180 4.77 -7.75 -4.74
C LYS A 180 6.01 -7.01 -4.26
N VAL A 181 5.97 -5.68 -4.15
CA VAL A 181 7.09 -4.89 -3.63
C VAL A 181 7.32 -5.22 -2.15
N PHE A 182 6.27 -5.20 -1.33
CA PHE A 182 6.36 -5.60 0.09
C PHE A 182 6.94 -7.00 0.27
N LEU A 183 6.42 -7.98 -0.48
CA LEU A 183 6.89 -9.36 -0.38
C LEU A 183 8.35 -9.51 -0.85
N ASN A 184 8.76 -8.77 -1.88
CA ASN A 184 10.14 -8.77 -2.35
C ASN A 184 11.12 -8.24 -1.28
N TYR A 185 10.78 -7.17 -0.55
CA TYR A 185 11.63 -6.70 0.56
C TYR A 185 11.80 -7.77 1.64
N LEU A 186 10.74 -8.51 1.99
CA LEU A 186 10.84 -9.62 2.95
C LEU A 186 11.73 -10.75 2.43
N GLU A 187 11.60 -11.13 1.15
CA GLU A 187 12.45 -12.15 0.52
C GLU A 187 13.93 -11.74 0.48
N GLU A 188 14.22 -10.45 0.24
CA GLU A 188 15.57 -9.89 0.29
C GLU A 188 16.15 -9.91 1.71
N LEU A 189 15.36 -9.62 2.75
CA LEU A 189 15.78 -9.75 4.15
C LEU A 189 16.04 -11.21 4.55
N ASP A 190 15.21 -12.15 4.10
CA ASP A 190 15.45 -13.57 4.33
C ASP A 190 16.75 -14.04 3.65
N ALA A 191 17.09 -13.47 2.49
CA ALA A 191 18.36 -13.75 1.82
C ALA A 191 19.55 -13.15 2.59
N LEU A 192 19.44 -11.89 3.02
CA LEU A 192 20.44 -11.21 3.84
C LEU A 192 20.73 -11.98 5.13
N GLU A 193 19.68 -12.44 5.82
CA GLU A 193 19.79 -13.21 7.06
C GLU A 193 20.57 -14.52 6.85
N ARG A 194 20.25 -15.27 5.80
CA ARG A 194 20.98 -16.50 5.46
C ARG A 194 22.45 -16.23 5.15
N SER A 195 22.75 -15.15 4.45
CA SER A 195 24.13 -14.73 4.17
C SER A 195 24.86 -14.27 5.42
N LEU A 196 24.17 -13.59 6.35
CA LEU A 196 24.71 -13.19 7.64
C LEU A 196 25.07 -14.42 8.48
N GLU A 197 24.19 -15.42 8.56
CA GLU A 197 24.45 -16.67 9.29
C GLU A 197 25.61 -17.46 8.66
N GLN A 198 25.73 -17.49 7.34
CA GLN A 198 26.84 -18.15 6.66
C GLN A 198 28.20 -17.47 6.93
N SER A 199 28.19 -16.16 7.20
CA SER A 199 29.39 -15.37 7.50
C SER A 199 29.83 -15.47 8.96
N LYS A 200 28.92 -15.87 9.87
CA LYS A 200 29.17 -16.00 11.31
C LYS A 200 30.05 -17.19 11.64
#